data_AF-A0A519IEC6-F1
#
_entry.id   AF-A0A519IEC6-F1
#
_cell.length_a   1.000
_cell.length_b   1.000
_cell.length_c   1.000
_cell.angle_alpha   90.00
_cell.angle_beta   90.00
_cell.angle_gamma   90.00
#
_symmetry.space_group_name_H-M   'P 1'
#
loop_
_entity.id
_entity.type
_entity.pdbx_description
1 polymer ?
#
loop_
_entity_poly.entity_id
_entity_poly.type
_entity_poly.pdbx_seq_one_letter_code
_entity_poly.pdbx_strand_id
1 'polypeptide(L)' 'MKSRINAAAAQMGKTAHAFILDALAQKVEQVEQDNAFHALADERWARIRATGKTVAWDDARAYLAARANGEKPRKPAAKS' A
#
# COMPACT_ATOMS: atom_id res chain seq x y z
N MET A 1 -6.61 23.15 19.68
CA MET A 1 -5.72 22.05 19.23
C MET A 1 -4.74 21.59 20.31
N LYS A 2 -3.92 22.49 20.89
CA LYS A 2 -2.95 22.17 21.96
C LYS A 2 -3.53 21.33 23.12
N SER A 3 -4.69 21.71 23.66
CA SER A 3 -5.39 20.94 24.72
C SER A 3 -5.75 19.52 24.29
N ARG A 4 -6.21 19.33 23.04
CA ARG A 4 -6.53 18.00 22.50
C ARG A 4 -5.28 17.13 22.33
N ILE A 5 -4.16 17.72 21.88
CA ILE A 5 -2.87 17.02 21.78
C ILE A 5 -2.38 16.60 23.16
N ASN A 6 -2.43 17.49 24.15
CA ASN A 6 -2.01 17.17 25.52
C ASN A 6 -2.86 16.05 26.12
N ALA A 7 -4.19 16.09 25.91
CA ALA A 7 -5.09 15.04 26.40
C ALA A 7 -4.79 13.67 25.74
N ALA A 8 -4.61 13.63 24.41
CA ALA A 8 -4.25 12.41 23.70
C ALA A 8 -2.87 11.87 24.11
N ALA A 9 -1.88 12.75 24.26
CA ALA A 9 -0.55 12.38 24.75
C ALA A 9 -0.62 11.79 26.16
N ALA A 10 -1.36 12.42 27.08
CA ALA A 10 -1.54 11.94 28.43
C ALA A 10 -2.23 10.57 28.50
N GLN A 11 -3.26 10.34 27.66
CA GLN A 11 -3.94 9.04 27.55
C GLN A 11 -2.98 7.91 27.10
N MET A 12 -1.94 8.26 26.34
CA MET A 12 -0.89 7.33 25.89
C MET A 12 0.35 7.33 26.80
N GLY A 13 0.34 8.05 27.93
CA GLY A 13 1.50 8.17 28.82
C GLY A 13 2.70 8.90 28.22
N LYS A 14 2.49 9.76 27.22
CA LYS A 14 3.53 10.48 26.47
C LYS A 14 3.50 11.98 26.74
N THR A 15 4.63 12.64 26.53
CA THR A 15 4.65 14.10 26.41
C THR A 15 4.00 14.52 25.09
N ALA A 16 3.50 15.76 25.02
CA ALA A 16 2.94 16.30 23.78
C ALA A 16 3.96 16.27 22.62
N HIS A 17 5.25 16.48 22.91
CA HIS A 17 6.30 16.40 21.90
C HIS A 17 6.51 14.99 21.37
N ALA A 18 6.63 13.99 22.25
CA ALA A 18 6.77 12.60 21.85
C ALA A 18 5.56 12.13 21.03
N PHE A 19 4.35 12.51 21.45
CA PHE A 19 3.12 12.22 20.71
C PHE A 19 3.13 12.82 19.30
N ILE A 20 3.59 14.07 19.14
CA ILE A 20 3.69 14.72 17.82
C ILE A 20 4.72 14.01 16.93
N LEU A 21 5.89 13.64 17.47
CA LEU A 21 6.91 12.92 16.72
C LEU A 21 6.40 11.58 16.20
N ASP A 22 5.70 10.81 17.03
CA ASP A 22 5.11 9.53 16.62
C ASP A 22 4.07 9.73 15.51
N ALA A 23 3.21 10.73 15.63
CA ALA A 23 2.20 11.04 14.61
C ALA A 23 2.85 11.47 13.28
N LEU A 24 3.94 12.24 13.33
CA LEU A 24 4.70 12.62 12.14
C LEU A 24 5.41 11.42 11.52
N ALA A 25 6.02 10.54 12.32
CA ALA A 25 6.66 9.33 11.85
C ALA A 25 5.66 8.42 11.10
N GLN A 26 4.49 8.18 11.69
CA GLN A 26 3.40 7.44 11.04
C GLN A 26 2.96 8.10 9.73
N LYS A 27 2.87 9.43 9.70
CA LYS A 27 2.46 10.14 8.49
C LYS A 27 3.52 10.08 7.40
N VAL A 28 4.80 10.17 7.75
CA VAL A 28 5.92 10.02 6.81
C VAL A 28 5.91 8.61 6.23
N GLU A 29 5.80 7.58 7.05
CA GLU A 29 5.73 6.18 6.59
C GLU A 29 4.55 5.99 5.62
N GLN A 30 3.37 6.52 5.95
CA GLN A 30 2.21 6.46 5.04
C GLN A 30 2.50 7.13 3.70
N VAL A 31 3.10 8.33 3.70
CA VAL A 31 3.44 9.06 2.46
C VAL A 31 4.46 8.29 1.62
N GLU A 32 5.46 7.66 2.27
CA GLU A 32 6.45 6.83 1.58
C GLU A 32 5.80 5.60 0.93
N GLN A 33 4.89 4.92 1.64
CA GLN A 33 4.14 3.79 1.10
C GLN A 33 3.23 4.19 -0.07
N ASP A 34 2.51 5.32 0.04
CA ASP A 34 1.65 5.84 -1.02
C ASP A 34 2.48 6.17 -2.27
N ASN A 35 3.61 6.86 -2.10
CA ASN A 35 4.50 7.21 -3.20
C ASN A 35 5.08 5.96 -3.88
N ALA A 36 5.50 4.96 -3.10
CA ALA A 36 6.01 3.70 -3.65
C ALA A 36 4.92 2.94 -4.44
N PHE A 37 3.68 2.94 -3.95
CA PHE A 37 2.54 2.34 -4.63
C PHE A 37 2.24 3.04 -5.96
N HIS A 38 2.22 4.37 -5.97
CA HIS A 38 2.01 5.17 -7.18
C HIS A 38 3.12 4.97 -8.21
N ALA A 39 4.39 5.01 -7.79
CA ALA A 39 5.53 4.77 -8.69
C ALA A 39 5.45 3.39 -9.36
N LEU A 40 5.08 2.36 -8.61
CA LEU A 40 4.89 1.01 -9.15
C LEU A 40 3.70 0.93 -10.13
N ALA A 41 2.61 1.65 -9.85
CA ALA A 41 1.46 1.72 -10.74
C ALA A 41 1.84 2.40 -12.07
N ASP A 42 2.56 3.52 -12.01
CA ASP A 42 3.04 4.25 -13.19
C ASP A 42 3.99 3.40 -14.05
N GLU A 43 4.92 2.68 -13.42
CA GLU A 43 5.83 1.74 -14.11
C GLU A 43 5.03 0.65 -14.85
N ARG A 44 4.06 0.03 -14.17
CA ARG A 44 3.20 -1.01 -14.76
C ARG A 44 2.34 -0.45 -15.89
N TRP A 45 1.80 0.75 -15.72
CA TRP A 45 1.00 1.41 -16.75
C TRP A 45 1.84 1.75 -17.98
N ALA A 46 3.07 2.25 -17.81
CA ALA A 46 4.00 2.48 -18.90
C ALA A 46 4.29 1.20 -19.69
N ARG A 47 4.51 0.07 -18.99
CA ARG A 47 4.72 -1.24 -19.63
C ARG A 47 3.48 -1.70 -20.42
N ILE A 48 2.29 -1.54 -19.87
CA ILE A 48 1.03 -1.88 -20.57
C ILE A 48 0.90 -1.02 -21.83
N ARG A 49 1.11 0.30 -21.74
CA ARG A 49 1.07 1.18 -22.91
C ARG A 49 2.10 0.81 -23.97
N ALA A 50 3.30 0.39 -23.58
CA ALA A 50 4.36 0.04 -24.52
C ALA A 50 4.16 -1.33 -25.19
N THR A 51 3.54 -2.29 -24.50
CA THR A 51 3.49 -3.70 -24.96
C THR A 51 2.10 -4.18 -25.35
N GLY A 52 1.05 -3.50 -24.90
CA GLY A 52 -0.35 -3.96 -24.98
C GLY A 52 -0.64 -5.19 -24.10
N LYS A 53 0.36 -5.78 -23.44
CA LYS A 53 0.20 -7.06 -22.74
C LYS A 53 -0.45 -6.85 -21.38
N THR A 54 -1.56 -7.54 -21.15
CA THR A 54 -2.26 -7.58 -19.87
C THR A 54 -2.55 -9.01 -19.44
N VAL A 55 -2.96 -9.20 -18.19
CA VAL A 55 -3.50 -10.48 -17.72
C VAL A 55 -5.01 -10.36 -17.77
N ALA A 56 -5.69 -11.32 -18.41
CA ALA A 56 -7.13 -11.38 -18.42
C ALA A 56 -7.66 -11.43 -16.98
N TRP A 57 -8.74 -10.69 -16.70
CA TRP A 57 -9.26 -10.57 -15.35
C TRP A 57 -9.66 -11.91 -14.74
N ASP A 58 -10.23 -12.82 -15.53
CA ASP A 58 -10.63 -14.15 -15.05
C ASP A 58 -9.42 -14.99 -14.62
N ASP A 59 -8.32 -14.93 -15.38
CA ASP A 59 -7.05 -15.59 -15.02
C ASP A 59 -6.46 -15.01 -13.73
N ALA A 60 -6.49 -13.68 -13.58
CA ALA A 60 -6.01 -13.01 -12.38
C ALA A 60 -6.87 -13.38 -11.15
N ARG A 61 -8.19 -13.37 -11.30
CA ARG A 61 -9.13 -13.73 -10.23
C ARG A 61 -8.94 -15.18 -9.79
N ALA A 62 -8.85 -16.11 -10.74
CA ALA A 62 -8.63 -17.53 -10.45
C ALA A 62 -7.30 -17.74 -9.70
N TYR A 63 -6.23 -17.08 -10.16
CA TYR A 63 -4.93 -17.12 -9.49
C TYR A 63 -4.99 -16.59 -8.04
N LEU A 64 -5.65 -15.45 -7.82
CA LEU A 64 -5.77 -14.84 -6.49
C LEU A 64 -6.61 -15.69 -5.54
N ALA A 65 -7.71 -16.27 -6.03
CA ALA A 65 -8.57 -17.16 -5.24
C ALA A 65 -7.81 -18.41 -4.76
N ALA A 66 -7.10 -19.09 -5.67
CA ALA A 66 -6.29 -20.25 -5.32
C ALA A 66 -5.17 -19.88 -4.33
N ARG A 67 -4.50 -18.73 -4.49
CA ARG A 67 -3.50 -18.24 -3.53
C ARG A 67 -4.10 -17.96 -2.15
N ALA A 68 -5.31 -17.40 -2.08
CA ALA A 68 -6.02 -17.16 -0.83
C ALA A 68 -6.37 -18.47 -0.10
N ASN A 69 -6.59 -19.55 -0.85
CA ASN A 69 -6.79 -20.91 -0.31
C ASN A 69 -5.48 -21.62 0.07
N GLY A 70 -4.32 -20.96 -0.01
CA GLY A 70 -3.01 -21.54 0.31
C GLY A 70 -2.41 -22.41 -0.78
N GLU A 71 -3.05 -22.49 -1.96
CA GLU A 71 -2.54 -23.24 -3.09
C GLU A 71 -1.35 -22.52 -3.76
N LYS A 72 -0.61 -23.24 -4.62
CA LYS A 72 0.53 -22.73 -5.38
C LYS A 72 0.28 -22.77 -6.89
N PRO A 73 -0.76 -22.08 -7.40
CA PRO A 73 -1.04 -22.05 -8.83
C PRO A 73 0.09 -21.36 -9.61
N ARG A 74 0.26 -21.74 -10.88
CA ARG A 74 1.15 -21.02 -11.79
C ARG A 74 0.63 -19.60 -12.01
N LYS A 75 1.51 -18.60 -11.89
CA LYS A 75 1.13 -17.21 -12.15
C LYS A 75 0.73 -17.02 -13.62
N PRO A 76 -0.40 -16.36 -13.92
CA PRO A 76 -0.80 -16.10 -15.29
C PRO A 76 0.19 -15.14 -15.98
N ALA A 77 0.42 -15.38 -17.27
CA ALA A 77 1.33 -14.57 -18.08
C ALA A 77 0.57 -13.44 -18.76
N ALA A 78 1.18 -12.25 -18.84
CA ALA A 78 0.62 -11.15 -19.60
C ALA A 78 0.74 -11.41 -21.11
N LYS A 79 -0.36 -11.21 -21.83
CA LYS A 79 -0.48 -11.46 -23.27
C LYS A 79 -1.25 -10.31 -23.93
N SER A 80 -1.02 -10.14 -25.23
CA SER A 80 -1.71 -9.15 -26.09
C SER A 80 -3.15 -9.54 -26.33
#